data_AF-A0A5C5XUI3-F1
#
_entry.id   AF-A0A5C5XUI3-F1
#
_cell.length_a   1.000
_cell.length_b   1.000
_cell.length_c   1.000
_cell.angle_alpha   90.00
_cell.angle_beta   90.00
_cell.angle_gamma   90.00
#
_symmetry.space_group_name_H-M   'P 1'
#
loop_
_entity.id
_entity.type
_entity.pdbx_description
1 polymer ?
#
loop_
_entity_poly.entity_id
_entity_poly.type
_entity_poly.pdbx_seq_one_letter_code
_entity_poly.pdbx_strand_id
1 'polypeptide(L)'
;MSPAPSHNSIGTMRPLAVRASNRRGFFLVLVLVVVAVSTMAVYSFSELMLAADETAYLQGDLVQSRLNMDSGVEAIRLILASPPIDREAAGGVYNNAMQFRGVAITNIADGPVQRFTVVAPGLTDTGSLGGIRYGLQNESARINVNALLVLEENSDAIDMLTTLAGGGGAEAAMSGMLGAVAGSDSSDSESLESANMAVQLLMTLPGMTVDIADAILDWIDTDTEPRPAGCEDEYYGTLPSPYSCPNEPLQSVEELLLVRGVTPQLLFGADANRNGVLDLDEQQRAAVSIDTAGALGWASYLTVHGAENNITAAGDPRVNVNGEDLEVLYDELMTALGDETYASFIVAYRMSGESSLQNSEALMSAAQSAGGDEVTQSEEDEEEEGNSPTMPWSIDAMSSLDLTAGAGVEVNQVLDLIGAEVSIDGTNYSSPFLDDPLLMGEYLPLLMDQLTTQETEALPGRINLNEAPAEILAGLSLVDIDTMSALLEARGAGPGGLSGGGASVGASNDRSHATWPLTEGIVSLDQMRALLPLVTAGGDVYRAQVIGFDESSGLAARGEVIIDATDTTNPRVVAFRNLTHLGRGFDLSVLGGMAGLATPQN
;
A
#
# COMPACT_ATOMS: atom_id res chain seq x y z
N MET A 1 28.67 -124.58 -49.68
CA MET A 1 27.60 -125.50 -50.10
C MET A 1 26.41 -124.67 -50.56
N SER A 2 26.14 -124.70 -51.86
CA SER A 2 24.93 -124.20 -52.54
C SER A 2 23.67 -124.97 -52.08
N PRO A 3 22.43 -124.51 -52.32
CA PRO A 3 21.89 -124.31 -53.68
C PRO A 3 21.15 -122.98 -53.93
N ALA A 4 21.11 -122.64 -55.21
CA ALA A 4 20.27 -121.67 -55.91
C ALA A 4 18.90 -122.33 -56.32
N PRO A 5 18.08 -121.79 -57.25
CA PRO A 5 17.26 -120.56 -57.18
C PRO A 5 15.81 -120.76 -57.75
N SER A 6 15.14 -119.64 -58.06
CA SER A 6 13.98 -119.42 -58.99
C SER A 6 12.59 -119.39 -58.33
N HIS A 7 11.64 -118.50 -58.68
CA HIS A 7 11.39 -117.78 -59.94
C HIS A 7 10.56 -116.49 -59.74
N ASN A 8 10.81 -115.49 -60.61
CA ASN A 8 9.88 -114.54 -61.28
C ASN A 8 8.89 -113.68 -60.46
N SER A 9 8.51 -112.45 -60.83
CA SER A 9 8.89 -111.44 -61.84
C SER A 9 7.84 -110.32 -61.73
N ILE A 10 8.12 -109.17 -62.35
CA ILE A 10 7.20 -108.06 -62.72
C ILE A 10 7.27 -106.87 -61.77
N GLY A 11 7.86 -105.81 -62.30
CA GLY A 11 8.13 -104.57 -61.61
C GLY A 11 6.93 -103.66 -61.42
N THR A 12 7.13 -102.69 -60.54
CA THR A 12 6.44 -101.41 -60.52
C THR A 12 7.44 -100.38 -59.99
N MET A 13 7.80 -99.39 -60.81
CA MET A 13 8.38 -98.15 -60.30
C MET A 13 7.30 -97.44 -59.47
N ARG A 14 7.63 -97.07 -58.23
CA ARG A 14 6.84 -96.11 -57.45
C ARG A 14 7.78 -95.08 -56.79
N PRO A 15 7.34 -93.82 -56.70
CA PRO A 15 8.20 -92.65 -56.69
C PRO A 15 8.80 -92.35 -55.31
N LEU A 16 9.89 -91.59 -55.32
CA LEU A 16 10.50 -90.96 -54.15
C LEU A 16 9.44 -90.21 -53.33
N ALA A 17 9.30 -90.59 -52.07
CA ALA A 17 8.49 -89.87 -51.11
C ALA A 17 9.12 -88.50 -50.85
N VAL A 18 8.50 -87.44 -51.38
CA VAL A 18 8.78 -86.06 -50.95
C VAL A 18 8.27 -85.91 -49.52
N ARG A 19 9.19 -85.75 -48.58
CA ARG A 19 8.90 -85.48 -47.17
C ARG A 19 8.37 -84.06 -47.05
N ALA A 20 7.06 -83.89 -47.07
CA ALA A 20 6.44 -82.59 -46.79
C ALA A 20 6.71 -82.19 -45.33
N SER A 21 7.45 -81.10 -45.11
CA SER A 21 7.69 -80.59 -43.77
C SER A 21 6.39 -80.05 -43.17
N ASN A 22 5.98 -80.55 -42.01
CA ASN A 22 4.93 -79.95 -41.20
C ASN A 22 5.42 -78.61 -40.62
N ARG A 23 5.26 -77.51 -41.38
CA ARG A 23 5.42 -76.12 -40.93
C ARG A 23 4.13 -75.33 -41.17
N ARG A 24 3.00 -75.76 -40.59
CA ARG A 24 1.68 -75.12 -40.83
C ARG A 24 0.92 -74.64 -39.59
N GLY A 25 1.52 -74.66 -38.39
CA GLY A 25 0.92 -74.08 -37.17
C GLY A 25 1.65 -72.85 -36.60
N PHE A 26 2.99 -72.81 -36.71
CA PHE A 26 3.83 -71.74 -36.12
C PHE A 26 3.57 -70.35 -36.73
N PHE A 27 3.33 -70.27 -38.04
CA PHE A 27 3.04 -69.00 -38.72
C PHE A 27 1.75 -68.34 -38.23
N LEU A 28 0.75 -69.12 -37.81
CA LEU A 28 -0.53 -68.58 -37.37
C LEU A 28 -0.41 -67.94 -35.97
N VAL A 29 0.37 -68.57 -35.08
CA VAL A 29 0.70 -68.00 -33.76
C VAL A 29 1.56 -66.76 -33.90
N LEU A 30 2.55 -66.77 -34.80
CA LEU A 30 3.40 -65.60 -35.06
C LEU A 30 2.58 -64.43 -35.63
N VAL A 31 1.68 -64.69 -36.58
CA VAL A 31 0.77 -63.66 -37.10
C VAL A 31 -0.14 -63.12 -36.00
N LEU A 32 -0.67 -63.98 -35.13
CA LEU A 32 -1.53 -63.53 -34.02
C LEU A 32 -0.77 -62.66 -33.01
N VAL A 33 0.48 -63.01 -32.68
CA VAL A 33 1.33 -62.17 -31.83
C VAL A 33 1.66 -60.84 -32.50
N VAL A 34 2.01 -60.84 -33.79
CA VAL A 34 2.30 -59.61 -34.55
C VAL A 34 1.06 -58.72 -34.65
N VAL A 35 -0.12 -59.30 -34.87
CA VAL A 35 -1.38 -58.56 -34.88
C VAL A 35 -1.67 -57.99 -33.49
N ALA A 36 -1.53 -58.78 -32.42
CA ALA A 36 -1.75 -58.32 -31.04
C ALA A 36 -0.81 -57.16 -30.65
N VAL A 37 0.48 -57.27 -30.97
CA VAL A 37 1.47 -56.22 -30.72
C VAL A 37 1.18 -54.98 -31.58
N SER A 38 0.84 -55.16 -32.86
CA SER A 38 0.43 -54.05 -33.73
C SER A 38 -0.82 -53.35 -33.21
N THR A 39 -1.82 -54.09 -32.72
CA THR A 39 -3.04 -53.50 -32.15
C THR A 39 -2.77 -52.74 -30.86
N MET A 40 -1.89 -53.24 -29.97
CA MET A 40 -1.47 -52.50 -28.78
C MET A 40 -0.68 -51.24 -29.15
N ALA A 41 0.18 -51.30 -30.16
CA ALA A 41 0.93 -50.14 -30.63
C ALA A 41 0.00 -49.07 -31.22
N VAL A 42 -1.00 -49.46 -32.01
CA VAL A 42 -2.02 -48.54 -32.52
C VAL A 42 -2.85 -47.95 -31.39
N TYR A 43 -3.28 -48.76 -30.42
CA TYR A 43 -4.04 -48.29 -29.25
C TYR A 43 -3.23 -47.26 -28.44
N SER A 44 -1.99 -47.58 -28.10
CA SER A 44 -1.10 -46.67 -27.37
C SER A 44 -0.82 -45.38 -28.14
N PHE A 45 -0.63 -45.46 -29.46
CA PHE A 45 -0.49 -44.27 -30.30
C PHE A 45 -1.75 -43.41 -30.31
N SER A 46 -2.94 -44.02 -30.39
CA SER A 46 -4.21 -43.30 -30.34
C SER A 46 -4.44 -42.60 -29.00
N GLU A 47 -4.14 -43.24 -27.87
CA GLU A 47 -4.24 -42.60 -26.54
C GLU A 47 -3.26 -41.43 -26.42
N LEU A 48 -2.00 -41.59 -26.86
CA LEU A 48 -1.03 -40.50 -26.86
C LEU A 48 -1.48 -39.33 -27.76
N MET A 49 -2.11 -39.63 -28.89
CA MET A 49 -2.60 -38.59 -29.80
C MET A 49 -3.78 -37.82 -29.22
N LEU A 50 -4.72 -38.50 -28.54
CA LEU A 50 -5.82 -37.84 -27.83
C LEU A 50 -5.31 -36.99 -26.66
N ALA A 51 -4.38 -37.51 -25.86
CA ALA A 51 -3.78 -36.75 -24.78
C ALA A 51 -3.01 -35.52 -25.29
N ALA A 52 -2.32 -35.64 -26.43
CA ALA A 52 -1.62 -34.52 -27.07
C ALA A 52 -2.60 -33.46 -27.61
N ASP A 53 -3.73 -33.89 -28.19
CA ASP A 53 -4.80 -33.01 -28.68
C ASP A 53 -5.45 -32.23 -27.51
N GLU A 54 -5.85 -32.92 -26.45
CA GLU A 54 -6.37 -32.30 -25.22
C GLU A 54 -5.37 -31.32 -24.60
N THR A 55 -4.09 -31.70 -24.53
CA THR A 55 -3.04 -30.82 -24.02
C THR A 55 -2.89 -29.58 -24.91
N ALA A 56 -3.00 -29.70 -26.23
CA ALA A 56 -2.90 -28.57 -27.13
C ALA A 56 -4.02 -27.55 -26.91
N TYR A 57 -5.26 -28.01 -26.73
CA TYR A 57 -6.40 -27.15 -26.39
C TYR A 57 -6.22 -26.49 -25.02
N LEU A 58 -5.87 -27.26 -23.99
CA LEU A 58 -5.63 -26.71 -22.64
C LEU A 58 -4.50 -25.67 -22.61
N GLN A 59 -3.42 -25.87 -23.37
CA GLN A 59 -2.36 -24.87 -23.49
C GLN A 59 -2.86 -23.59 -24.19
N GLY A 60 -3.70 -23.74 -25.21
CA GLY A 60 -4.36 -22.61 -25.87
C GLY A 60 -5.22 -21.80 -24.88
N ASP A 61 -6.06 -22.46 -24.11
CA ASP A 61 -6.95 -21.82 -23.14
C ASP A 61 -6.18 -21.17 -21.98
N LEU A 62 -5.08 -21.78 -21.53
CA LEU A 62 -4.19 -21.19 -20.52
C LEU A 62 -3.50 -19.92 -21.04
N VAL A 63 -3.05 -19.92 -22.29
CA VAL A 63 -2.47 -18.72 -22.93
C VAL A 63 -3.55 -17.64 -23.05
N GLN A 64 -4.76 -18.00 -23.46
CA GLN A 64 -5.88 -17.06 -23.55
C GLN A 64 -6.22 -16.45 -22.18
N SER A 65 -6.27 -17.27 -21.13
CA SER A 65 -6.53 -16.80 -19.76
C SER A 65 -5.46 -15.81 -19.27
N ARG A 66 -4.19 -16.04 -19.63
CA ARG A 66 -3.09 -15.10 -19.34
C ARG A 66 -3.26 -13.78 -20.09
N LEU A 67 -3.58 -13.83 -21.38
CA LEU A 67 -3.85 -12.61 -22.16
C LEU A 67 -5.05 -11.83 -21.62
N ASN A 68 -6.04 -12.50 -21.06
CA ASN A 68 -7.16 -11.83 -20.40
C ASN A 68 -6.72 -11.09 -19.14
N MET A 69 -5.86 -11.72 -18.33
CA MET A 69 -5.26 -11.08 -17.16
C MET A 69 -4.40 -9.88 -17.57
N ASP A 70 -3.57 -10.00 -18.60
CA ASP A 70 -2.77 -8.87 -19.14
C ASP A 70 -3.67 -7.73 -19.63
N SER A 71 -4.80 -8.05 -20.28
CA SER A 71 -5.80 -7.05 -20.69
C SER A 71 -6.42 -6.33 -19.48
N GLY A 72 -6.62 -7.03 -18.37
CA GLY A 72 -7.06 -6.43 -17.11
C GLY A 72 -6.02 -5.50 -16.50
N VAL A 73 -4.74 -5.85 -16.57
CA VAL A 73 -3.63 -4.97 -16.13
C VAL A 73 -3.61 -3.68 -16.94
N GLU A 74 -3.70 -3.77 -18.27
CA GLU A 74 -3.74 -2.60 -19.15
C GLU A 74 -5.01 -1.75 -18.94
N ALA A 75 -6.15 -2.37 -18.65
CA ALA A 75 -7.36 -1.65 -18.29
C ALA A 75 -7.18 -0.81 -17.01
N ILE A 76 -6.50 -1.35 -15.99
CA ILE A 76 -6.19 -0.60 -14.77
C ILE A 76 -5.29 0.60 -15.11
N ARG A 77 -4.24 0.40 -15.92
CA ARG A 77 -3.34 1.49 -16.33
C ARG A 77 -4.10 2.62 -17.04
N LEU A 78 -5.07 2.28 -17.89
CA LEU A 78 -5.91 3.27 -18.57
C LEU A 78 -6.79 4.06 -17.59
N ILE A 79 -7.36 3.41 -16.58
CA ILE A 79 -8.15 4.08 -15.54
C ILE A 79 -7.24 5.01 -14.72
N LEU A 80 -6.05 4.55 -14.34
CA LEU A 80 -5.09 5.34 -13.58
C LEU A 80 -4.48 6.52 -14.34
N ALA A 81 -4.50 6.48 -15.68
CA ALA A 81 -4.07 7.61 -16.51
C ALA A 81 -5.08 8.76 -16.55
N SER A 82 -6.31 8.56 -16.03
CA SER A 82 -7.29 9.64 -15.93
C SER A 82 -7.10 10.47 -14.66
N PRO A 83 -7.33 11.79 -14.71
CA PRO A 83 -7.22 12.65 -13.52
C PRO A 83 -8.08 12.15 -12.35
N PRO A 84 -7.67 12.40 -11.09
CA PRO A 84 -8.42 11.98 -9.91
C PRO A 84 -9.93 12.31 -9.95
N ILE A 85 -10.28 13.53 -10.36
CA ILE A 85 -11.68 13.97 -10.45
C ILE A 85 -12.53 13.13 -11.41
N ASP A 86 -11.97 12.73 -12.55
CA ASP A 86 -12.65 11.89 -13.53
C ASP A 86 -12.77 10.44 -13.03
N ARG A 87 -11.75 9.95 -12.30
CA ARG A 87 -11.79 8.63 -11.65
C ARG A 87 -12.91 8.55 -10.63
N GLU A 88 -13.06 9.57 -9.80
CA GLU A 88 -14.13 9.65 -8.80
C GLU A 88 -15.51 9.75 -9.45
N ALA A 89 -15.66 10.59 -10.47
CA ALA A 89 -16.91 10.70 -11.24
C ALA A 89 -17.32 9.37 -11.91
N ALA A 90 -16.35 8.51 -12.25
CA ALA A 90 -16.57 7.19 -12.81
C ALA A 90 -16.88 6.09 -11.77
N GLY A 91 -16.97 6.45 -10.49
CA GLY A 91 -17.28 5.53 -9.37
C GLY A 91 -16.05 5.12 -8.53
N GLY A 92 -14.91 5.76 -8.73
CA GLY A 92 -13.69 5.57 -7.96
C GLY A 92 -12.94 4.27 -8.24
N VAL A 93 -11.73 4.16 -7.67
CA VAL A 93 -10.83 2.99 -7.81
C VAL A 93 -10.88 2.03 -6.63
N TYR A 94 -11.42 2.45 -5.49
CA TYR A 94 -11.44 1.66 -4.25
C TYR A 94 -12.41 0.46 -4.33
N ASN A 95 -13.69 0.69 -4.63
CA ASN A 95 -14.66 -0.40 -4.74
C ASN A 95 -15.69 -0.10 -5.83
N ASN A 96 -15.39 -0.55 -7.05
CA ASN A 96 -16.21 -0.34 -8.23
C ASN A 96 -16.43 -1.66 -8.98
N ALA A 97 -17.40 -2.45 -8.49
CA ALA A 97 -17.74 -3.72 -9.11
C ALA A 97 -18.18 -3.59 -10.58
N MET A 98 -18.71 -2.44 -11.00
CA MET A 98 -19.12 -2.22 -12.39
C MET A 98 -17.92 -2.17 -13.35
N GLN A 99 -16.78 -1.63 -12.91
CA GLN A 99 -15.57 -1.54 -13.71
C GLN A 99 -14.59 -2.69 -13.50
N PHE A 100 -14.66 -3.38 -12.36
CA PHE A 100 -13.65 -4.36 -11.97
C PHE A 100 -14.16 -5.81 -11.86
N ARG A 101 -15.46 -6.08 -11.93
CA ARG A 101 -16.00 -7.45 -11.80
C ARG A 101 -16.50 -8.01 -13.13
N GLY A 102 -15.99 -9.18 -13.51
CA GLY A 102 -16.47 -9.95 -14.66
C GLY A 102 -16.44 -9.18 -15.98
N VAL A 103 -15.47 -8.29 -16.19
CA VAL A 103 -15.39 -7.42 -17.36
C VAL A 103 -15.12 -8.26 -18.59
N ALA A 104 -16.03 -8.20 -19.58
CA ALA A 104 -15.91 -8.97 -20.81
C ALA A 104 -14.91 -8.31 -21.77
N ILE A 105 -13.97 -9.11 -22.29
CA ILE A 105 -12.94 -8.66 -23.24
C ILE A 105 -13.44 -8.83 -24.68
N THR A 106 -14.10 -9.95 -24.96
CA THR A 106 -14.67 -10.27 -26.26
C THR A 106 -16.19 -10.26 -26.19
N ASN A 107 -16.84 -9.55 -27.12
CA ASN A 107 -18.30 -9.57 -27.29
C ASN A 107 -18.67 -10.23 -28.64
N ILE A 108 -17.95 -11.30 -29.00
CA ILE A 108 -18.24 -12.07 -30.20
C ILE A 108 -19.37 -13.03 -29.84
N ALA A 109 -20.50 -12.92 -30.53
CA ALA A 109 -21.76 -13.62 -30.22
C ALA A 109 -21.68 -15.17 -30.22
N ASP A 110 -20.58 -15.77 -30.68
CA ASP A 110 -20.38 -17.23 -30.85
C ASP A 110 -19.03 -17.73 -30.29
N GLY A 111 -18.30 -16.94 -29.48
CA GLY A 111 -16.99 -17.31 -28.91
C GLY A 111 -17.03 -17.61 -27.40
N PRO A 112 -15.98 -18.24 -26.83
CA PRO A 112 -15.86 -18.41 -25.39
C PRO A 112 -15.85 -17.03 -24.72
N VAL A 113 -16.62 -16.89 -23.64
CA VAL A 113 -16.78 -15.61 -22.94
C VAL A 113 -15.55 -15.38 -22.06
N GLN A 114 -14.64 -14.56 -22.58
CA GLN A 114 -13.37 -14.22 -21.92
C GLN A 114 -13.58 -13.00 -21.03
N ARG A 115 -13.19 -13.12 -19.76
CA ARG A 115 -13.38 -12.07 -18.76
C ARG A 115 -12.12 -11.84 -17.95
N PHE A 116 -12.05 -10.67 -17.34
CA PHE A 116 -11.14 -10.43 -16.23
C PHE A 116 -11.89 -9.87 -15.02
N THR A 117 -11.29 -10.00 -13.85
CA THR A 117 -11.75 -9.41 -12.61
C THR A 117 -10.57 -8.92 -11.82
N VAL A 118 -10.72 -7.74 -11.22
CA VAL A 118 -9.73 -7.13 -10.34
C VAL A 118 -10.25 -7.18 -8.92
N VAL A 119 -9.46 -7.74 -8.03
CA VAL A 119 -9.80 -7.88 -6.61
C VAL A 119 -8.69 -7.32 -5.74
N ALA A 120 -9.10 -6.79 -4.60
CA ALA A 120 -8.24 -6.35 -3.52
C ALA A 120 -8.83 -6.83 -2.17
N PRO A 121 -7.99 -6.99 -1.13
CA PRO A 121 -8.47 -7.26 0.21
C PRO A 121 -9.43 -6.16 0.70
N GLY A 122 -10.51 -6.58 1.35
CA GLY A 122 -11.41 -5.70 2.07
C GLY A 122 -10.85 -5.33 3.45
N LEU A 123 -11.36 -4.25 4.01
CA LEU A 123 -11.13 -3.86 5.39
C LEU A 123 -12.44 -4.04 6.15
N THR A 124 -12.42 -4.57 7.37
CA THR A 124 -13.61 -4.67 8.20
C THR A 124 -13.90 -3.34 8.90
N ASP A 125 -15.09 -3.22 9.51
CA ASP A 125 -15.46 -2.05 10.30
C ASP A 125 -14.48 -1.81 11.47
N THR A 126 -13.84 -2.88 11.96
CA THR A 126 -12.82 -2.84 13.02
C THR A 126 -11.42 -2.51 12.53
N GLY A 127 -11.23 -2.27 11.21
CA GLY A 127 -9.91 -1.99 10.64
C GLY A 127 -9.00 -3.21 10.48
N SER A 128 -9.54 -4.42 10.54
CA SER A 128 -8.80 -5.65 10.25
C SER A 128 -8.98 -6.04 8.79
N LEU A 129 -7.94 -6.61 8.17
CA LEU A 129 -8.04 -7.08 6.79
C LEU A 129 -8.98 -8.30 6.73
N GLY A 130 -10.02 -8.20 5.90
CA GLY A 130 -11.04 -9.23 5.80
C GLY A 130 -11.97 -9.07 4.61
N GLY A 131 -12.30 -10.18 3.96
CA GLY A 131 -13.15 -10.20 2.77
C GLY A 131 -12.46 -9.65 1.53
N ILE A 132 -13.26 -9.42 0.48
CA ILE A 132 -12.78 -8.92 -0.81
C ILE A 132 -13.62 -7.73 -1.28
N ARG A 133 -12.98 -6.89 -2.08
CA ARG A 133 -13.61 -5.81 -2.83
C ARG A 133 -13.12 -5.83 -4.27
N TYR A 134 -13.87 -5.18 -5.17
CA TYR A 134 -13.53 -5.09 -6.58
C TYR A 134 -12.93 -3.72 -6.87
N GLY A 135 -11.61 -3.62 -6.91
CA GLY A 135 -10.90 -2.36 -7.06
C GLY A 135 -9.42 -2.51 -6.77
N LEU A 136 -8.76 -1.39 -6.50
CA LEU A 136 -7.34 -1.27 -6.28
C LEU A 136 -7.04 -0.96 -4.80
N GLN A 137 -5.98 -1.56 -4.27
CA GLN A 137 -5.47 -1.23 -2.94
C GLN A 137 -4.36 -0.19 -3.06
N ASN A 138 -4.42 0.86 -2.25
CA ASN A 138 -3.33 1.82 -2.18
C ASN A 138 -2.12 1.19 -1.48
N GLU A 139 -0.93 1.34 -2.06
CA GLU A 139 0.30 0.91 -1.40
C GLU A 139 0.64 1.75 -0.17
N SER A 140 0.29 3.05 -0.17
CA SER A 140 0.45 3.94 0.98
C SER A 140 -0.38 3.50 2.20
N ALA A 141 -1.33 2.57 2.04
CA ALA A 141 -2.04 1.93 3.16
C ALA A 141 -1.16 0.98 3.97
N ARG A 142 0.07 0.71 3.50
CA ARG A 142 1.07 -0.17 4.13
C ARG A 142 2.32 0.63 4.46
N ILE A 143 3.12 0.12 5.39
CA ILE A 143 4.40 0.73 5.76
C ILE A 143 5.39 0.50 4.62
N ASN A 144 5.86 1.58 4.02
CA ASN A 144 6.96 1.53 3.06
C ASN A 144 8.28 1.39 3.82
N VAL A 145 8.87 0.19 3.79
CA VAL A 145 10.09 -0.13 4.54
C VAL A 145 11.25 0.77 4.12
N ASN A 146 11.36 1.10 2.83
CA ASN A 146 12.42 1.97 2.31
C ASN A 146 12.25 3.44 2.73
N ALA A 147 11.04 3.85 3.10
CA ALA A 147 10.79 5.22 3.57
C ALA A 147 11.08 5.39 5.07
N LEU A 148 11.22 4.30 5.83
CA LEU A 148 11.41 4.37 7.28
C LEU A 148 12.67 5.14 7.70
N LEU A 149 13.77 5.00 6.96
CA LEU A 149 15.01 5.73 7.22
C LEU A 149 14.83 7.25 7.01
N VAL A 150 14.13 7.64 5.95
CA VAL A 150 13.83 9.04 5.67
C VAL A 150 12.89 9.63 6.72
N LEU A 151 11.94 8.82 7.21
CA LEU A 151 11.05 9.22 8.29
C LEU A 151 11.81 9.39 9.62
N GLU A 152 12.78 8.52 9.90
CA GLU A 152 13.68 8.60 11.05
C GLU A 152 14.50 9.90 11.03
N GLU A 153 15.17 10.20 9.90
CA GLU A 153 15.94 11.45 9.72
C GLU A 153 15.07 12.70 9.93
N ASN A 154 13.85 12.68 9.41
CA ASN A 154 12.91 13.81 9.55
C ASN A 154 12.35 13.92 10.97
N SER A 155 12.09 12.80 11.67
CA SER A 155 11.63 12.83 13.05
C SER A 155 12.71 13.31 14.01
N ASP A 156 13.96 12.92 13.78
CA ASP A 156 15.11 13.39 14.56
C ASP A 156 15.33 14.89 14.34
N ALA A 157 15.14 15.39 13.12
CA ALA A 157 15.19 16.83 12.86
C ALA A 157 14.08 17.59 13.60
N ILE A 158 12.86 17.05 13.66
CA ILE A 158 11.73 17.64 14.40
C ILE A 158 11.97 17.60 15.91
N ASP A 159 12.44 16.48 16.46
CA ASP A 159 12.73 16.35 17.89
C ASP A 159 13.93 17.21 18.30
N MET A 160 14.95 17.31 17.43
CA MET A 160 16.07 18.23 17.61
C MET A 160 15.63 19.70 17.55
N LEU A 161 14.72 20.07 16.65
CA LEU A 161 14.18 21.43 16.57
C LEU A 161 13.34 21.74 17.82
N THR A 162 12.52 20.80 18.27
CA THR A 162 11.69 20.91 19.48
C THR A 162 12.55 21.03 20.74
N THR A 163 13.65 20.30 20.82
CA THR A 163 14.60 20.35 21.95
C THR A 163 15.48 21.61 21.93
N LEU A 164 15.93 22.07 20.74
CA LEU A 164 16.72 23.31 20.58
C LEU A 164 15.89 24.59 20.73
N ALA A 165 14.60 24.56 20.40
CA ALA A 165 13.64 25.63 20.68
C ALA A 165 13.32 25.79 22.18
N GLY A 166 13.98 25.02 23.06
CA GLY A 166 13.81 25.11 24.51
C GLY A 166 12.67 24.24 25.05
N GLY A 167 12.13 23.32 24.25
CA GLY A 167 11.06 22.37 24.60
C GLY A 167 11.39 21.31 25.66
N GLY A 168 12.45 21.49 26.45
CA GLY A 168 12.80 20.60 27.58
C GLY A 168 11.76 20.56 28.73
N GLY A 169 10.65 21.29 28.61
CA GLY A 169 9.53 21.27 29.56
C GLY A 169 8.48 20.20 29.30
N ALA A 170 8.26 19.79 28.04
CA ALA A 170 7.24 18.82 27.68
C ALA A 170 7.64 17.38 28.05
N GLU A 171 8.93 17.07 27.95
CA GLU A 171 9.50 15.77 28.32
C GLU A 171 9.37 15.50 29.83
N ALA A 172 9.55 16.54 30.67
CA ALA A 172 9.38 16.43 32.12
C ALA A 172 7.92 16.27 32.56
N ALA A 173 6.97 16.86 31.83
CA ALA A 173 5.54 16.77 32.15
C ALA A 173 4.92 15.43 31.74
N MET A 174 5.32 14.87 30.58
CA MET A 174 4.84 13.58 30.08
C MET A 174 5.47 12.40 30.85
N SER A 175 6.78 12.48 31.15
CA SER A 175 7.51 11.48 31.96
C SER A 175 6.98 11.40 33.40
N GLY A 176 6.59 12.54 33.98
CA GLY A 176 6.01 12.61 35.33
C GLY A 176 4.62 11.97 35.46
N MET A 177 3.83 11.93 34.39
CA MET A 177 2.47 11.36 34.39
C MET A 177 2.49 9.83 34.22
N LEU A 178 3.41 9.30 33.40
CA LEU A 178 3.57 7.85 33.18
C LEU A 178 4.33 7.14 34.32
N GLY A 179 5.12 7.88 35.11
CA GLY A 179 5.84 7.33 36.28
C GLY A 179 4.96 6.97 37.49
N ALA A 180 3.67 7.32 37.51
CA ALA A 180 2.82 7.17 38.69
C ALA A 180 2.05 5.83 38.78
N VAL A 181 2.14 4.93 37.80
CA VAL A 181 1.36 3.67 37.78
C VAL A 181 2.20 2.39 37.92
N ALA A 182 3.54 2.45 37.87
CA ALA A 182 4.39 1.26 38.00
C ALA A 182 5.28 1.31 39.25
N GLY A 183 4.72 0.93 40.40
CA GLY A 183 5.52 0.56 41.55
C GLY A 183 5.98 -0.89 41.48
N SER A 184 7.18 -1.16 40.94
CA SER A 184 8.08 -2.24 41.40
C SER A 184 9.36 -2.36 40.57
N ASP A 185 10.49 -2.38 41.28
CA ASP A 185 11.84 -2.88 40.92
C ASP A 185 12.60 -2.22 39.77
N SER A 186 13.50 -1.33 40.18
CA SER A 186 14.58 -0.70 39.43
C SER A 186 15.84 -1.58 39.42
N SER A 187 16.21 -2.14 38.26
CA SER A 187 17.63 -2.37 37.90
C SER A 187 17.91 -2.68 36.41
N ASP A 188 16.95 -2.67 35.50
CA ASP A 188 17.16 -2.97 34.06
C ASP A 188 16.70 -1.82 33.13
N SER A 189 16.87 -0.56 33.55
CA SER A 189 16.45 0.62 32.77
C SER A 189 17.64 1.54 32.43
N GLU A 190 18.71 0.98 31.89
CA GLU A 190 19.70 1.78 31.16
C GLU A 190 19.41 1.63 29.66
N SER A 191 19.22 2.78 28.99
CA SER A 191 19.08 3.03 27.54
C SER A 191 17.81 2.55 26.82
N LEU A 192 16.65 3.10 27.16
CA LEU A 192 15.62 3.45 26.15
C LEU A 192 15.97 4.86 25.61
N GLU A 193 17.19 5.03 25.11
CA GLU A 193 17.66 6.27 24.49
C GLU A 193 16.89 6.46 23.19
N SER A 194 16.15 7.57 23.08
CA SER A 194 15.45 8.05 21.85
C SER A 194 14.53 7.03 21.17
N ALA A 195 13.23 7.22 21.35
CA ALA A 195 12.16 6.47 20.71
C ALA A 195 12.23 6.55 19.17
N ASN A 196 13.03 5.70 18.55
CA ASN A 196 13.19 5.62 17.11
C ASN A 196 11.85 5.29 16.45
N MET A 197 11.24 6.27 15.78
CA MET A 197 9.90 6.15 15.19
C MET A 197 9.79 4.98 14.22
N ALA A 198 10.87 4.70 13.47
CA ALA A 198 10.91 3.56 12.55
C ALA A 198 10.77 2.22 13.27
N VAL A 199 11.47 2.05 14.39
CA VAL A 199 11.37 0.84 15.24
C VAL A 199 9.96 0.73 15.83
N GLN A 200 9.37 1.83 16.31
CA GLN A 200 8.01 1.81 16.87
C GLN A 200 6.96 1.37 15.83
N LEU A 201 7.04 1.89 14.60
CA LEU A 201 6.16 1.50 13.51
C LEU A 201 6.29 0.01 13.15
N LEU A 202 7.51 -0.54 13.18
CA LEU A 202 7.72 -1.97 12.93
C LEU A 202 7.21 -2.83 14.10
N MET A 203 7.37 -2.37 15.33
CA MET A 203 6.98 -3.09 16.55
C MET A 203 5.47 -3.29 16.69
N THR A 204 4.63 -2.58 15.92
CA THR A 204 3.20 -2.84 15.87
C THR A 204 2.84 -4.09 15.07
N LEU A 205 3.76 -4.57 14.24
CA LEU A 205 3.53 -5.76 13.45
C LEU A 205 3.45 -7.02 14.34
N PRO A 206 2.45 -7.89 14.14
CA PRO A 206 2.28 -9.08 14.96
C PRO A 206 3.51 -9.99 14.91
N GLY A 207 4.06 -10.32 16.10
CA GLY A 207 5.23 -11.18 16.22
C GLY A 207 6.57 -10.49 15.91
N MET A 208 6.59 -9.17 15.73
CA MET A 208 7.84 -8.40 15.61
C MET A 208 8.57 -8.34 16.95
N THR A 209 9.90 -8.41 16.91
CA THR A 209 10.78 -8.20 18.06
C THR A 209 11.77 -7.09 17.73
N VAL A 210 12.30 -6.41 18.75
CA VAL A 210 13.30 -5.34 18.58
C VAL A 210 14.51 -5.85 17.76
N ASP A 211 15.00 -7.05 18.05
CA ASP A 211 16.08 -7.69 17.29
C ASP A 211 15.78 -7.84 15.78
N ILE A 212 14.52 -8.03 15.40
CA ILE A 212 14.13 -8.16 13.99
C ILE A 212 13.95 -6.77 13.38
N ALA A 213 13.33 -5.83 14.11
CA ALA A 213 13.16 -4.46 13.65
C ALA A 213 14.51 -3.80 13.35
N ASP A 214 15.46 -3.86 14.30
CA ASP A 214 16.81 -3.32 14.10
C ASP A 214 17.54 -4.04 12.96
N ALA A 215 17.43 -5.37 12.86
CA ALA A 215 18.03 -6.11 11.75
C ALA A 215 17.41 -5.79 10.37
N ILE A 216 16.14 -5.36 10.32
CA ILE A 216 15.52 -4.87 9.09
C ILE A 216 16.06 -3.50 8.72
N LEU A 217 16.27 -2.62 9.72
CA LEU A 217 16.82 -1.28 9.48
C LEU A 217 18.30 -1.33 9.05
N ASP A 218 19.13 -2.16 9.70
CA ASP A 218 20.53 -2.44 9.29
C ASP A 218 20.60 -3.08 7.89
N TRP A 219 19.53 -3.72 7.42
CA TRP A 219 19.53 -4.32 6.08
C TRP A 219 19.40 -3.28 4.97
N ILE A 220 18.76 -2.14 5.27
CA ILE A 220 18.36 -1.12 4.30
C ILE A 220 19.19 0.15 4.40
N ASP A 221 19.82 0.42 5.54
CA ASP A 221 20.68 1.58 5.69
C ASP A 221 21.99 1.40 4.91
N THR A 222 22.70 2.52 4.72
CA THR A 222 23.85 2.57 3.80
C THR A 222 25.19 2.38 4.50
N ASP A 223 25.18 2.35 5.84
CA ASP A 223 26.40 2.18 6.62
C ASP A 223 26.66 0.69 6.87
N THR A 224 27.51 0.36 7.83
CA THR A 224 27.90 -1.04 8.12
C THR A 224 27.99 -1.26 9.64
N GLU A 225 27.48 -0.30 10.41
CA GLU A 225 27.58 -0.23 11.85
C GLU A 225 26.28 -0.76 12.45
N PRO A 226 26.30 -1.96 13.07
CA PRO A 226 25.07 -2.59 13.51
C PRO A 226 24.40 -1.77 14.62
N ARG A 227 23.08 -1.61 14.54
CA ARG A 227 22.25 -1.06 15.61
C ARG A 227 22.33 -1.90 16.89
N PRO A 228 21.90 -1.38 18.07
CA PRO A 228 22.07 -2.06 19.36
C PRO A 228 21.58 -3.51 19.42
N ALA A 229 20.45 -3.83 18.79
CA ALA A 229 19.94 -5.20 18.65
C ALA A 229 20.03 -5.75 17.22
N GLY A 230 20.63 -4.98 16.31
CA GLY A 230 20.74 -5.24 14.88
C GLY A 230 21.82 -6.25 14.50
N CYS A 231 22.05 -6.38 13.20
CA CYS A 231 23.12 -7.18 12.65
C CYS A 231 23.47 -6.87 11.20
N GLU A 232 24.76 -6.97 10.92
CA GLU A 232 25.38 -6.62 9.63
C GLU A 232 26.15 -7.83 9.04
N ASP A 233 27.04 -7.56 8.09
CA ASP A 233 27.96 -8.53 7.47
C ASP A 233 28.64 -9.50 8.45
N GLU A 234 29.02 -9.04 9.65
CA GLU A 234 29.67 -9.90 10.67
C GLU A 234 28.77 -11.08 11.05
N TYR A 235 27.45 -10.87 11.15
CA TYR A 235 26.50 -11.92 11.45
C TYR A 235 26.25 -12.81 10.22
N TYR A 236 25.91 -12.23 9.07
CA TYR A 236 25.56 -12.98 7.86
C TYR A 236 26.73 -13.82 7.31
N GLY A 237 27.96 -13.38 7.55
CA GLY A 237 29.19 -14.12 7.25
C GLY A 237 29.36 -15.43 8.04
N THR A 238 28.69 -15.56 9.20
CA THR A 238 28.78 -16.76 10.06
C THR A 238 27.78 -17.86 9.70
N LEU A 239 26.82 -17.57 8.83
CA LEU A 239 25.77 -18.52 8.46
C LEU A 239 26.31 -19.72 7.67
N PRO A 240 25.61 -20.87 7.66
CA PRO A 240 26.04 -22.06 6.90
C PRO A 240 26.22 -21.81 5.40
N SER A 241 25.45 -20.87 4.85
CA SER A 241 25.62 -20.32 3.51
C SER A 241 25.84 -18.81 3.66
N PRO A 242 27.09 -18.35 3.77
CA PRO A 242 27.39 -16.92 3.96
C PRO A 242 26.93 -16.06 2.80
N TYR A 243 26.43 -14.87 3.11
CA TYR A 243 26.14 -13.78 2.18
C TYR A 243 26.46 -12.45 2.87
N SER A 244 26.50 -11.38 2.09
CA SER A 244 26.68 -10.01 2.59
C SER A 244 25.34 -9.29 2.67
N CYS A 245 25.27 -8.30 3.56
CA CYS A 245 24.19 -7.33 3.60
C CYS A 245 24.26 -6.42 2.35
N PRO A 246 23.13 -6.13 1.67
CA PRO A 246 23.13 -5.26 0.49
C PRO A 246 23.39 -3.79 0.81
N ASN A 247 22.92 -3.32 1.97
CA ASN A 247 22.98 -1.93 2.43
C ASN A 247 22.39 -0.97 1.39
N GLU A 248 21.27 -1.42 0.81
CA GLU A 248 20.53 -0.79 -0.27
C GLU A 248 19.02 -0.96 -0.03
N PRO A 249 18.18 -0.07 -0.58
CA PRO A 249 16.72 -0.21 -0.50
C PRO A 249 16.22 -1.55 -1.03
N LEU A 250 15.24 -2.14 -0.34
CA LEU A 250 14.65 -3.42 -0.71
C LEU A 250 13.98 -3.35 -2.08
N GLN A 251 14.22 -4.36 -2.92
CA GLN A 251 13.57 -4.48 -4.23
C GLN A 251 12.26 -5.26 -4.16
N SER A 252 12.11 -6.13 -3.15
CA SER A 252 10.91 -6.94 -2.93
C SER A 252 10.73 -7.22 -1.45
N VAL A 253 9.49 -7.31 -0.98
CA VAL A 253 9.17 -7.62 0.42
C VAL A 253 9.73 -8.99 0.85
N GLU A 254 9.90 -9.94 -0.07
CA GLU A 254 10.47 -11.28 0.21
C GLU A 254 11.96 -11.30 0.48
N GLU A 255 12.68 -10.23 0.13
CA GLU A 255 14.08 -10.09 0.51
C GLU A 255 14.24 -10.10 2.03
N LEU A 256 13.21 -9.69 2.78
CA LEU A 256 13.15 -9.82 4.24
C LEU A 256 13.36 -11.26 4.73
N LEU A 257 13.14 -12.30 3.92
CA LEU A 257 13.45 -13.69 4.30
C LEU A 257 14.95 -13.95 4.49
N LEU A 258 15.81 -13.05 4.01
CA LEU A 258 17.26 -13.09 4.23
C LEU A 258 17.66 -12.38 5.53
N VAL A 259 16.78 -11.56 6.10
CA VAL A 259 17.02 -10.83 7.34
C VAL A 259 16.95 -11.79 8.53
N ARG A 260 17.79 -11.54 9.53
CA ARG A 260 17.82 -12.32 10.78
C ARG A 260 16.44 -12.37 11.44
N GLY A 261 16.00 -13.58 11.80
CA GLY A 261 14.78 -13.79 12.59
C GLY A 261 13.48 -13.78 11.79
N VAL A 262 13.50 -13.33 10.53
CA VAL A 262 12.31 -13.37 9.66
C VAL A 262 12.06 -14.80 9.20
N THR A 263 10.83 -15.27 9.36
CA THR A 263 10.42 -16.61 8.91
C THR A 263 9.33 -16.51 7.84
N PRO A 264 9.20 -17.51 6.95
CA PRO A 264 8.10 -17.55 5.99
C PRO A 264 6.72 -17.47 6.63
N GLN A 265 6.59 -17.97 7.88
CA GLN A 265 5.35 -17.93 8.64
C GLN A 265 4.99 -16.51 9.11
N LEU A 266 5.98 -15.71 9.52
CA LEU A 266 5.77 -14.30 9.86
C LEU A 266 5.46 -13.47 8.61
N LEU A 267 6.17 -13.73 7.51
CA LEU A 267 6.03 -12.93 6.29
C LEU A 267 4.72 -13.21 5.53
N PHE A 268 4.37 -14.48 5.29
CA PHE A 268 3.21 -14.85 4.47
C PHE A 268 1.98 -15.25 5.31
N GLY A 269 2.15 -15.47 6.62
CA GLY A 269 1.04 -15.87 7.48
C GLY A 269 0.47 -17.23 7.14
N ALA A 270 -0.85 -17.38 7.33
CA ALA A 270 -1.61 -18.60 7.14
C ALA A 270 -2.30 -18.70 5.76
N ASP A 271 -2.35 -17.61 4.99
CA ASP A 271 -2.89 -17.57 3.63
C ASP A 271 -1.87 -18.19 2.65
N ALA A 272 -2.07 -19.48 2.35
CA ALA A 272 -1.15 -20.24 1.53
C ALA A 272 -1.35 -19.95 0.04
N ASN A 273 -2.59 -19.64 -0.35
CA ASN A 273 -2.95 -19.39 -1.74
C ASN A 273 -2.77 -17.91 -2.13
N ARG A 274 -2.47 -17.01 -1.18
CA ARG A 274 -2.22 -15.58 -1.35
C ARG A 274 -3.39 -14.83 -1.99
N ASN A 275 -4.62 -15.18 -1.64
CA ASN A 275 -5.83 -14.49 -2.12
C ASN A 275 -6.28 -13.35 -1.18
N GLY A 276 -5.60 -13.14 -0.05
CA GLY A 276 -5.95 -12.13 0.96
C GLY A 276 -7.18 -12.49 1.80
N VAL A 277 -7.66 -13.74 1.72
CA VAL A 277 -8.81 -14.26 2.45
C VAL A 277 -8.44 -15.59 3.09
N LEU A 278 -8.65 -15.70 4.39
CA LEU A 278 -8.32 -16.93 5.10
C LEU A 278 -9.45 -17.97 4.93
N ASP A 279 -9.22 -18.97 4.08
CA ASP A 279 -10.18 -20.05 3.81
C ASP A 279 -10.38 -20.91 5.07
N LEU A 280 -11.54 -21.59 5.21
CA LEU A 280 -11.76 -22.53 6.33
C LEU A 280 -10.69 -23.62 6.42
N ASP A 281 -10.20 -24.11 5.28
CA ASP A 281 -9.14 -25.13 5.23
C ASP A 281 -7.79 -24.57 5.72
N GLU A 282 -7.52 -23.29 5.47
CA GLU A 282 -6.31 -22.60 5.93
C GLU A 282 -6.39 -22.25 7.42
N GLN A 283 -7.55 -21.77 7.88
CA GLN A 283 -7.86 -21.54 9.29
C GLN A 283 -7.62 -22.79 10.12
N GLN A 284 -8.14 -23.94 9.64
CA GLN A 284 -7.96 -25.22 10.33
C GLN A 284 -6.51 -25.71 10.32
N ARG A 285 -5.79 -25.50 9.22
CA ARG A 285 -4.39 -25.93 9.08
C ARG A 285 -3.43 -25.13 9.95
N ALA A 286 -3.64 -23.82 10.02
CA ALA A 286 -2.84 -22.92 10.82
C ALA A 286 -3.31 -22.80 12.27
N ALA A 287 -4.52 -23.29 12.59
CA ALA A 287 -5.20 -23.08 13.87
C ALA A 287 -5.37 -21.58 14.21
N VAL A 288 -5.74 -20.80 13.20
CA VAL A 288 -5.84 -19.33 13.24
C VAL A 288 -7.26 -18.91 12.82
N SER A 289 -7.82 -17.92 13.51
CA SER A 289 -9.07 -17.24 13.14
C SER A 289 -8.80 -16.01 12.25
N ILE A 290 -9.82 -15.55 11.51
CA ILE A 290 -9.75 -14.29 10.75
C ILE A 290 -9.41 -13.07 11.64
N ASP A 291 -9.81 -13.09 12.91
CA ASP A 291 -9.55 -12.01 13.87
C ASP A 291 -8.15 -12.11 14.52
N THR A 292 -7.36 -13.12 14.14
CA THR A 292 -6.03 -13.30 14.72
C THR A 292 -5.09 -12.30 14.08
N ALA A 293 -4.49 -11.43 14.89
CA ALA A 293 -3.50 -10.47 14.43
C ALA A 293 -2.37 -11.19 13.66
N GLY A 294 -2.07 -10.72 12.44
CA GLY A 294 -1.01 -11.26 11.62
C GLY A 294 -1.37 -12.57 10.89
N ALA A 295 -2.64 -12.97 10.87
CA ALA A 295 -3.08 -14.16 10.14
C ALA A 295 -2.70 -14.14 8.65
N LEU A 296 -2.66 -12.96 8.03
CA LEU A 296 -2.27 -12.76 6.63
C LEU A 296 -0.76 -12.44 6.43
N GLY A 297 0.01 -12.44 7.52
CA GLY A 297 1.45 -12.17 7.53
C GLY A 297 1.83 -10.71 7.27
N TRP A 298 3.12 -10.40 7.45
CA TRP A 298 3.67 -9.05 7.27
C TRP A 298 3.58 -8.53 5.84
N ALA A 299 3.52 -9.39 4.83
CA ALA A 299 3.34 -8.96 3.43
C ALA A 299 2.02 -8.21 3.18
N SER A 300 1.07 -8.31 4.10
CA SER A 300 -0.19 -7.55 4.08
C SER A 300 -0.09 -6.16 4.71
N TYR A 301 0.98 -5.87 5.46
CA TYR A 301 1.22 -4.61 6.17
C TYR A 301 2.45 -3.85 5.65
N LEU A 302 3.37 -4.53 4.97
CA LEU A 302 4.61 -3.97 4.43
C LEU A 302 4.55 -3.78 2.91
N THR A 303 5.27 -2.77 2.44
CA THR A 303 5.54 -2.53 1.02
C THR A 303 6.94 -1.96 0.81
N VAL A 304 7.42 -2.05 -0.43
CA VAL A 304 8.66 -1.42 -0.91
C VAL A 304 8.38 -0.29 -1.92
N HIS A 305 7.13 -0.18 -2.36
CA HIS A 305 6.69 0.81 -3.33
C HIS A 305 5.58 1.61 -2.67
N GLY A 306 5.79 2.90 -2.43
CA GLY A 306 4.76 3.80 -1.91
C GLY A 306 5.15 5.21 -2.28
N ALA A 307 4.23 5.93 -2.92
CA ALA A 307 4.43 7.31 -3.34
C ALA A 307 3.07 8.01 -3.53
N GLU A 308 3.10 9.33 -3.38
CA GLU A 308 1.98 10.23 -3.61
C GLU A 308 2.41 11.30 -4.60
N ASN A 309 1.57 11.60 -5.57
CA ASN A 309 1.83 12.60 -6.58
C ASN A 309 1.48 14.00 -6.06
N ASN A 310 2.31 14.99 -6.38
CA ASN A 310 2.13 16.37 -5.97
C ASN A 310 1.27 17.16 -6.97
N ILE A 311 0.07 16.64 -7.22
CA ILE A 311 -0.90 17.20 -8.17
C ILE A 311 -2.24 17.52 -7.49
N THR A 312 -2.98 18.42 -8.12
CA THR A 312 -4.36 18.75 -7.80
C THR A 312 -5.31 17.64 -8.24
N ALA A 313 -6.55 17.66 -7.75
CA ALA A 313 -7.61 16.76 -8.20
C ALA A 313 -7.89 16.84 -9.72
N ALA A 314 -7.59 17.99 -10.34
CA ALA A 314 -7.70 18.21 -11.78
C ALA A 314 -6.53 17.60 -12.59
N GLY A 315 -5.42 17.24 -11.93
CA GLY A 315 -4.22 16.68 -12.56
C GLY A 315 -3.13 17.71 -12.87
N ASP A 316 -3.31 18.97 -12.48
CA ASP A 316 -2.31 20.03 -12.63
C ASP A 316 -1.33 20.02 -11.43
N PRO A 317 -0.04 20.43 -11.61
CA PRO A 317 0.90 20.58 -10.51
C PRO A 317 0.44 21.59 -9.46
N ARG A 318 0.71 21.31 -8.18
CA ARG A 318 0.39 22.24 -7.08
C ARG A 318 1.33 23.46 -7.08
N VAL A 319 0.82 24.58 -6.58
CA VAL A 319 1.61 25.82 -6.43
C VAL A 319 2.53 25.70 -5.21
N ASN A 320 3.83 25.91 -5.42
CA ASN A 320 4.80 25.90 -4.34
C ASN A 320 4.79 27.24 -3.59
N VAL A 321 4.37 27.22 -2.32
CA VAL A 321 4.30 28.43 -1.48
C VAL A 321 5.68 29.02 -1.16
N ASN A 322 6.74 28.24 -1.33
CA ASN A 322 8.12 28.66 -1.08
C ASN A 322 8.84 29.21 -2.33
N GLY A 323 8.09 29.61 -3.37
CA GLY A 323 8.65 30.26 -4.56
C GLY A 323 9.55 31.47 -4.22
N GLU A 324 10.61 31.66 -5.02
CA GLU A 324 11.58 32.74 -4.84
C GLU A 324 11.03 34.12 -5.25
N ASP A 325 10.20 34.15 -6.30
CA ASP A 325 9.61 35.38 -6.84
C ASP A 325 8.18 35.57 -6.29
N LEU A 326 8.03 36.55 -5.40
CA LEU A 326 6.76 36.85 -4.74
C LEU A 326 5.70 37.45 -5.68
N GLU A 327 6.11 38.12 -6.76
CA GLU A 327 5.16 38.66 -7.74
C GLU A 327 4.53 37.52 -8.55
N VAL A 328 5.37 36.58 -9.01
CA VAL A 328 4.91 35.38 -9.71
C VAL A 328 4.07 34.50 -8.79
N LEU A 329 4.53 34.29 -7.54
CA LEU A 329 3.79 33.51 -6.55
C LEU A 329 2.40 34.10 -6.30
N TYR A 330 2.27 35.42 -6.20
CA TYR A 330 0.97 36.07 -6.03
C TYR A 330 0.02 35.77 -7.20
N ASP A 331 0.49 35.90 -8.44
CA ASP A 331 -0.32 35.62 -9.63
C ASP A 331 -0.74 34.13 -9.73
N GLU A 332 0.16 33.22 -9.35
CA GLU A 332 -0.12 31.77 -9.29
C GLU A 332 -1.15 31.44 -8.21
N LEU A 333 -0.99 31.98 -6.99
CA LEU A 333 -1.95 31.80 -5.89
C LEU A 333 -3.32 32.40 -6.21
N MET A 334 -3.36 33.57 -6.86
CA MET A 334 -4.61 34.19 -7.32
C MET A 334 -5.35 33.29 -8.31
N THR A 335 -4.62 32.64 -9.21
CA THR A 335 -5.19 31.73 -10.20
C THR A 335 -5.68 30.42 -9.55
N ALA A 336 -4.91 29.88 -8.61
CA ALA A 336 -5.20 28.60 -7.96
C ALA A 336 -6.32 28.68 -6.90
N LEU A 337 -6.28 29.69 -6.02
CA LEU A 337 -7.21 29.83 -4.90
C LEU A 337 -8.47 30.63 -5.26
N GLY A 338 -8.39 31.54 -6.23
CA GLY A 338 -9.52 32.39 -6.64
C GLY A 338 -9.98 33.41 -5.60
N ASP A 339 -9.26 33.56 -4.47
CA ASP A 339 -9.51 34.54 -3.41
C ASP A 339 -8.27 35.42 -3.17
N GLU A 340 -8.44 36.72 -3.39
CA GLU A 340 -7.41 37.73 -3.18
C GLU A 340 -6.97 37.85 -1.73
N THR A 341 -7.87 37.57 -0.78
CA THR A 341 -7.58 37.60 0.65
C THR A 341 -6.59 36.52 1.04
N TYR A 342 -6.73 35.32 0.47
CA TYR A 342 -5.85 34.19 0.77
C TYR A 342 -4.49 34.34 0.08
N ALA A 343 -4.47 34.70 -1.21
CA ALA A 343 -3.23 34.90 -1.94
C ALA A 343 -2.38 36.03 -1.33
N SER A 344 -3.01 37.17 -0.99
CA SER A 344 -2.31 38.31 -0.37
C SER A 344 -1.73 37.96 1.00
N PHE A 345 -2.46 37.21 1.84
CA PHE A 345 -1.98 36.83 3.16
C PHE A 345 -0.79 35.87 3.09
N ILE A 346 -0.84 34.85 2.21
CA ILE A 346 0.27 33.87 2.08
C ILE A 346 1.56 34.57 1.67
N VAL A 347 1.49 35.52 0.73
CA VAL A 347 2.64 36.31 0.31
C VAL A 347 3.15 37.22 1.45
N ALA A 348 2.24 37.85 2.20
CA ALA A 348 2.61 38.66 3.36
C ALA A 348 3.28 37.83 4.47
N TYR A 349 2.79 36.62 4.71
CA TYR A 349 3.38 35.67 5.65
C TYR A 349 4.82 35.29 5.24
N ARG A 350 5.08 35.10 3.94
CA ARG A 350 6.44 34.84 3.43
C ARG A 350 7.42 36.00 3.67
N MET A 351 6.94 37.23 3.83
CA MET A 351 7.79 38.40 4.09
C MET A 351 8.09 38.59 5.57
N SER A 352 7.06 38.57 6.43
CA SER A 352 7.19 38.90 7.86
C SER A 352 6.22 38.13 8.77
N GLY A 353 5.85 36.91 8.37
CA GLY A 353 4.97 36.05 9.14
C GLY A 353 5.65 35.41 10.36
N GLU A 354 4.91 35.34 11.45
CA GLU A 354 5.25 34.57 12.66
C GLU A 354 4.23 33.43 12.79
N SER A 355 4.75 32.20 12.90
CA SER A 355 3.90 31.01 13.06
C SER A 355 3.24 31.00 14.45
N SER A 356 2.05 30.40 14.55
CA SER A 356 1.36 30.29 15.85
C SER A 356 2.11 29.43 16.88
N LEU A 357 3.03 28.55 16.44
CA LEU A 357 3.93 27.78 17.31
C LEU A 357 4.95 28.69 18.02
N GLN A 358 5.57 29.61 17.29
CA GLN A 358 6.51 30.57 17.88
C GLN A 358 5.83 31.51 18.88
N ASN A 359 4.58 31.91 18.60
CA ASN A 359 3.79 32.75 19.51
C ASN A 359 3.36 32.01 20.78
N SER A 360 3.00 30.73 20.68
CA SER A 360 2.64 29.91 21.84
C SER A 360 3.85 29.56 22.72
N GLU A 361 5.03 29.35 22.14
CA GLU A 361 6.30 29.19 22.87
C GLU A 361 6.75 30.50 23.56
N ALA A 362 6.62 31.65 22.88
CA ALA A 362 6.90 32.95 23.47
C ALA A 362 5.98 33.25 24.67
N LEU A 363 4.69 32.88 24.57
CA LEU A 363 3.73 33.03 25.66
C LEU A 363 4.00 32.06 26.82
N MET A 364 4.42 30.82 26.53
CA MET A 364 4.70 29.79 27.54
C MET A 364 6.03 30.05 28.26
N SER A 365 7.05 30.56 27.57
CA SER A 365 8.32 31.02 28.16
C SER A 365 8.14 32.28 29.01
N ALA A 366 7.27 33.22 28.59
CA ALA A 366 6.86 34.35 29.41
C ALA A 366 6.12 33.88 30.69
N ALA A 367 5.23 32.89 30.58
CA ALA A 367 4.51 32.32 31.72
C ALA A 367 5.43 31.57 32.71
N GLN A 368 6.45 30.85 32.23
CA GLN A 368 7.47 30.22 33.09
C GLN A 368 8.38 31.24 33.78
N SER A 369 8.68 32.36 33.12
CA SER A 369 9.45 33.45 33.74
C SER A 369 8.69 34.18 34.86
N ALA A 370 7.35 34.10 34.85
CA ALA A 370 6.47 34.66 35.88
C ALA A 370 6.25 33.72 37.10
N GLY A 371 6.85 32.53 37.11
CA GLY A 371 6.68 31.50 38.14
C GLY A 371 7.54 31.64 39.40
N GLY A 372 7.71 32.86 39.93
CA GLY A 372 8.51 33.15 41.12
C GLY A 372 7.84 34.11 42.11
N ASP A 373 7.00 33.55 43.00
CA ASP A 373 6.63 33.99 44.37
C ASP A 373 6.71 35.49 44.75
N GLU A 374 5.57 36.20 44.79
CA GLU A 374 4.94 36.72 46.02
C GLU A 374 3.61 37.45 45.70
N VAL A 375 2.53 37.07 46.39
CA VAL A 375 1.25 37.77 46.35
C VAL A 375 1.35 39.03 47.22
N THR A 376 1.53 40.20 46.60
CA THR A 376 1.23 41.49 47.23
C THR A 376 0.24 42.29 46.41
N GLN A 377 -0.92 42.51 47.05
CA GLN A 377 -2.04 43.29 46.56
C GLN A 377 -1.67 44.78 46.64
N SER A 378 -1.55 45.44 45.49
CA SER A 378 -1.60 46.90 45.38
C SER A 378 -2.30 47.29 44.09
N GLU A 379 -3.43 47.99 44.25
CA GLU A 379 -4.02 48.86 43.22
C GLU A 379 -3.03 50.00 42.96
N GLU A 380 -2.61 50.18 41.71
CA GLU A 380 -2.29 51.48 41.08
C GLU A 380 -1.88 51.24 39.61
N ASP A 381 -2.22 52.22 38.78
CA ASP A 381 -2.13 52.25 37.33
C ASP A 381 -0.74 51.86 36.79
N GLU A 382 -0.68 50.81 35.95
CA GLU A 382 0.42 50.60 35.01
C GLU A 382 -0.15 50.51 33.59
N GLU A 383 0.28 51.45 32.75
CA GLU A 383 0.04 51.48 31.32
C GLU A 383 0.67 50.21 30.70
N GLU A 384 -0.17 49.35 30.11
CA GLU A 384 0.28 48.26 29.22
C GLU A 384 0.95 48.86 27.98
N GLU A 385 2.25 49.17 28.07
CA GLU A 385 3.10 49.30 26.90
C GLU A 385 3.35 47.89 26.33
N GLY A 386 2.79 47.60 25.15
CA GLY A 386 3.43 46.65 24.25
C GLY A 386 2.58 45.78 23.33
N ASN A 387 1.27 45.66 23.49
CA ASN A 387 0.47 44.86 22.53
C ASN A 387 -0.21 45.78 21.51
N SER A 388 0.44 45.97 20.35
CA SER A 388 -0.22 46.57 19.19
C SER A 388 -1.53 45.81 18.92
N PRO A 389 -2.67 46.47 18.70
CA PRO A 389 -3.94 45.78 18.49
C PRO A 389 -3.85 44.89 17.24
N THR A 390 -4.01 43.58 17.41
CA THR A 390 -4.08 42.62 16.30
C THR A 390 -5.33 42.90 15.48
N MET A 391 -5.15 43.29 14.22
CA MET A 391 -6.25 43.53 13.29
C MET A 391 -6.47 42.30 12.39
N PRO A 392 -7.69 42.01 11.93
CA PRO A 392 -7.88 40.98 10.91
C PRO A 392 -7.18 41.39 9.62
N TRP A 393 -6.62 40.43 8.89
CA TRP A 393 -6.01 40.68 7.58
C TRP A 393 -6.96 41.44 6.64
N SER A 394 -6.43 42.43 5.93
CA SER A 394 -7.14 43.16 4.89
C SER A 394 -6.25 43.35 3.67
N ILE A 395 -6.85 43.29 2.48
CA ILE A 395 -6.15 43.42 1.19
C ILE A 395 -5.40 44.76 1.10
N ASP A 396 -5.93 45.82 1.73
CA ASP A 396 -5.29 47.15 1.76
C ASP A 396 -3.89 47.10 2.40
N ALA A 397 -3.64 46.19 3.35
CA ALA A 397 -2.34 46.01 4.00
C ALA A 397 -1.26 45.47 3.03
N MET A 398 -1.67 44.83 1.93
CA MET A 398 -0.74 44.38 0.89
C MET A 398 -0.18 45.54 0.07
N SER A 399 -0.92 46.66 -0.06
CA SER A 399 -0.45 47.81 -0.84
C SER A 399 0.77 48.53 -0.26
N SER A 400 1.03 48.33 1.03
CA SER A 400 2.23 48.81 1.73
C SER A 400 3.44 47.88 1.61
N LEU A 401 3.27 46.65 1.11
CA LEU A 401 4.34 45.67 1.01
C LEU A 401 5.16 45.86 -0.27
N ASP A 402 6.49 45.88 -0.12
CA ASP A 402 7.43 45.88 -1.24
C ASP A 402 7.81 44.44 -1.60
N LEU A 403 7.11 43.86 -2.58
CA LEU A 403 7.32 42.48 -3.04
C LEU A 403 8.73 42.24 -3.62
N THR A 404 9.49 43.30 -3.93
CA THR A 404 10.85 43.18 -4.45
C THR A 404 11.89 42.89 -3.36
N ALA A 405 11.50 42.98 -2.08
CA ALA A 405 12.37 42.68 -0.94
C ALA A 405 12.70 41.19 -0.80
N GLY A 406 11.95 40.31 -1.46
CA GLY A 406 12.11 38.85 -1.40
C GLY A 406 11.51 38.22 -0.13
N ALA A 407 11.50 36.89 -0.08
CA ALA A 407 10.96 36.14 1.05
C ALA A 407 11.89 36.16 2.28
N GLY A 408 11.33 36.40 3.46
CA GLY A 408 12.02 36.41 4.75
C GLY A 408 11.81 35.14 5.58
N VAL A 409 10.71 34.41 5.37
CA VAL A 409 10.28 33.26 6.18
C VAL A 409 9.86 32.10 5.28
N GLU A 410 10.34 30.89 5.56
CA GLU A 410 9.94 29.65 4.87
C GLU A 410 8.72 29.00 5.53
N VAL A 411 7.80 28.49 4.70
CA VAL A 411 6.63 27.74 5.15
C VAL A 411 6.99 26.27 5.16
N ASN A 412 7.04 25.64 6.35
CA ASN A 412 7.35 24.21 6.45
C ASN A 412 6.13 23.36 6.09
N GLN A 413 4.96 23.73 6.62
CA GLN A 413 3.69 23.06 6.37
C GLN A 413 2.56 24.06 6.09
N VAL A 414 1.57 23.65 5.30
CA VAL A 414 0.37 24.47 5.02
C VAL A 414 -0.40 24.81 6.30
N LEU A 415 -0.36 23.93 7.31
CA LEU A 415 -0.97 24.15 8.63
C LEU A 415 -0.32 25.28 9.45
N ASP A 416 0.89 25.73 9.08
CA ASP A 416 1.57 26.83 9.78
C ASP A 416 0.86 28.17 9.53
N LEU A 417 0.09 28.27 8.43
CA LEU A 417 -0.69 29.45 8.07
C LEU A 417 -1.92 29.65 8.97
N ILE A 418 -2.34 28.63 9.70
CA ILE A 418 -3.53 28.66 10.56
C ILE A 418 -3.20 29.36 11.88
N GLY A 419 -3.97 30.39 12.18
CA GLY A 419 -3.74 31.24 13.35
C GLY A 419 -2.40 31.99 13.30
N ALA A 420 -1.77 32.08 12.13
CA ALA A 420 -0.54 32.85 11.94
C ALA A 420 -0.80 34.35 12.07
N GLU A 421 0.25 35.10 12.47
CA GLU A 421 0.22 36.55 12.51
C GLU A 421 1.31 37.13 11.59
N VAL A 422 1.07 38.31 11.02
CA VAL A 422 2.03 39.02 10.18
C VAL A 422 2.21 40.42 10.75
N SER A 423 3.45 40.81 11.02
CA SER A 423 3.75 42.17 11.50
C SER A 423 4.20 43.05 10.33
N ILE A 424 3.48 44.15 10.08
CA ILE A 424 3.80 45.14 9.04
C ILE A 424 3.81 46.51 9.69
N ASP A 425 4.92 47.24 9.59
CA ASP A 425 5.08 48.61 10.11
C ASP A 425 4.64 48.80 11.59
N GLY A 426 4.84 47.77 12.42
CA GLY A 426 4.48 47.77 13.85
C GLY A 426 3.01 47.46 14.16
N THR A 427 2.23 47.07 13.14
CA THR A 427 0.86 46.58 13.27
C THR A 427 0.83 45.08 13.02
N ASN A 428 0.20 44.33 13.93
CA ASN A 428 0.04 42.89 13.78
C ASN A 428 -1.30 42.58 13.10
N TYR A 429 -1.25 41.72 12.09
CA TYR A 429 -2.42 41.24 11.37
C TYR A 429 -2.61 39.74 11.60
N SER A 430 -3.83 39.34 11.97
CA SER A 430 -4.20 37.92 12.11
C SER A 430 -4.55 37.31 10.77
N SER A 431 -4.17 36.04 10.59
CA SER A 431 -4.55 35.22 9.43
C SER A 431 -6.07 35.21 9.19
N PRO A 432 -6.49 35.12 7.91
CA PRO A 432 -7.87 34.82 7.55
C PRO A 432 -8.24 33.35 7.84
N PHE A 433 -7.24 32.51 8.11
CA PHE A 433 -7.38 31.09 8.42
C PHE A 433 -7.54 30.87 9.93
N LEU A 434 -8.78 30.97 10.39
CA LEU A 434 -9.11 30.83 11.81
C LEU A 434 -9.05 29.37 12.27
N ASP A 435 -8.65 29.18 13.54
CA ASP A 435 -8.67 27.89 14.24
C ASP A 435 -10.09 27.54 14.70
N ASP A 436 -10.99 27.31 13.74
CA ASP A 436 -12.35 26.83 13.96
C ASP A 436 -12.62 25.62 13.05
N PRO A 437 -12.91 24.42 13.59
CA PRO A 437 -13.16 23.21 12.80
C PRO A 437 -14.22 23.37 11.70
N LEU A 438 -15.24 24.22 11.92
CA LEU A 438 -16.29 24.44 10.92
C LEU A 438 -15.77 25.24 9.73
N LEU A 439 -14.95 26.26 9.96
CA LEU A 439 -14.34 27.08 8.90
C LEU A 439 -13.22 26.31 8.20
N MET A 440 -12.46 25.51 8.95
CA MET A 440 -11.44 24.62 8.40
C MET A 440 -11.99 23.68 7.33
N GLY A 441 -13.21 23.14 7.53
CA GLY A 441 -13.87 22.31 6.54
C GLY A 441 -14.22 23.00 5.21
N GLU A 442 -14.16 24.34 5.16
CA GLU A 442 -14.40 25.14 3.94
C GLU A 442 -13.10 25.51 3.23
N TYR A 443 -12.07 25.95 3.96
CA TYR A 443 -10.82 26.42 3.34
C TYR A 443 -9.73 25.34 3.24
N LEU A 444 -9.64 24.37 4.16
CA LEU A 444 -8.54 23.39 4.15
C LEU A 444 -8.53 22.49 2.92
N PRO A 445 -9.66 21.95 2.43
CA PRO A 445 -9.64 21.13 1.21
C PRO A 445 -9.06 21.91 0.03
N LEU A 446 -9.45 23.18 -0.13
CA LEU A 446 -8.91 24.05 -1.18
C LEU A 446 -7.41 24.26 -1.03
N LEU A 447 -6.93 24.61 0.17
CA LEU A 447 -5.50 24.82 0.41
C LEU A 447 -4.68 23.55 0.20
N MET A 448 -5.17 22.40 0.68
CA MET A 448 -4.47 21.11 0.57
C MET A 448 -4.48 20.54 -0.85
N ASP A 449 -5.50 20.86 -1.66
CA ASP A 449 -5.53 20.48 -3.07
C ASP A 449 -4.58 21.31 -3.92
N GLN A 450 -4.49 22.62 -3.66
CA GLN A 450 -3.81 23.59 -4.53
C GLN A 450 -2.37 23.90 -4.13
N LEU A 451 -2.02 23.79 -2.84
CA LEU A 451 -0.73 24.24 -2.31
C LEU A 451 0.22 23.08 -1.98
N THR A 452 1.51 23.33 -2.12
CA THR A 452 2.58 22.43 -1.69
C THR A 452 3.75 23.24 -1.12
N THR A 453 4.54 22.67 -0.23
CA THR A 453 5.74 23.31 0.34
C THR A 453 7.04 22.83 -0.32
N GLN A 454 6.96 21.78 -1.14
CA GLN A 454 8.10 21.14 -1.78
C GLN A 454 7.91 21.09 -3.30
N GLU A 455 8.97 21.39 -4.06
CA GLU A 455 9.00 21.29 -5.52
C GLU A 455 9.44 19.87 -5.96
N THR A 456 8.73 18.86 -5.47
CA THR A 456 8.93 17.46 -5.85
C THR A 456 7.73 16.97 -6.64
N GLU A 457 7.96 16.22 -7.72
CA GLU A 457 6.87 15.61 -8.50
C GLU A 457 6.11 14.56 -7.67
N ALA A 458 6.82 13.75 -6.87
CA ALA A 458 6.22 12.75 -6.01
C ALA A 458 6.87 12.74 -4.63
N LEU A 459 6.04 12.61 -3.59
CA LEU A 459 6.44 12.46 -2.21
C LEU A 459 6.59 10.96 -1.88
N PRO A 460 7.62 10.56 -1.09
CA PRO A 460 7.80 9.17 -0.68
C PRO A 460 6.64 8.71 0.22
N GLY A 461 6.39 7.39 0.20
CA GLY A 461 5.19 6.76 0.78
C GLY A 461 4.94 7.04 2.25
N ARG A 462 4.10 8.05 2.51
CA ARG A 462 3.42 8.33 3.79
C ARG A 462 2.29 7.33 4.04
N ILE A 463 1.80 7.26 5.28
CA ILE A 463 0.76 6.33 5.71
C ILE A 463 -0.63 6.86 5.37
N ASN A 464 -1.40 6.12 4.58
CA ASN A 464 -2.75 6.48 4.17
C ASN A 464 -3.79 6.19 5.28
N LEU A 465 -4.36 7.24 5.88
CA LEU A 465 -5.35 7.14 6.96
C LEU A 465 -6.67 6.47 6.55
N ASN A 466 -7.06 6.56 5.29
CA ASN A 466 -8.33 6.06 4.80
C ASN A 466 -8.31 4.54 4.58
N GLU A 467 -7.17 3.98 4.14
CA GLU A 467 -7.05 2.55 3.81
C GLU A 467 -6.16 1.76 4.79
N ALA A 468 -5.45 2.41 5.72
CA ALA A 468 -4.57 1.74 6.66
C ALA A 468 -5.33 0.79 7.62
N PRO A 469 -4.79 -0.43 7.84
CA PRO A 469 -5.21 -1.31 8.93
C PRO A 469 -4.99 -0.70 10.32
N ALA A 470 -5.76 -1.17 11.29
CA ALA A 470 -5.69 -0.68 12.67
C ALA A 470 -4.29 -0.88 13.28
N GLU A 471 -3.59 -1.95 12.92
CA GLU A 471 -2.24 -2.25 13.42
C GLU A 471 -1.21 -1.19 12.99
N ILE A 472 -1.36 -0.61 11.80
CA ILE A 472 -0.47 0.45 11.29
C ILE A 472 -0.82 1.78 11.95
N LEU A 473 -2.11 2.08 12.11
CA LEU A 473 -2.56 3.30 12.78
C LEU A 473 -2.13 3.34 14.26
N ALA A 474 -2.13 2.19 14.94
CA ALA A 474 -1.66 2.07 16.31
C ALA A 474 -0.16 2.35 16.49
N GLY A 475 0.62 2.36 15.39
CA GLY A 475 2.05 2.68 15.41
C GLY A 475 2.37 4.16 15.36
N LEU A 476 1.37 5.00 15.09
CA LEU A 476 1.53 6.46 15.14
C LEU A 476 1.54 6.90 16.60
N SER A 477 2.69 7.39 17.07
CA SER A 477 2.95 7.73 18.48
C SER A 477 1.96 8.74 19.10
N LEU A 478 1.31 9.56 18.27
CA LEU A 478 0.33 10.59 18.67
C LEU A 478 -1.13 10.14 18.53
N VAL A 479 -1.38 8.90 18.14
CA VAL A 479 -2.72 8.31 18.02
C VAL A 479 -2.94 7.35 19.19
N ASP A 480 -3.70 7.78 20.18
CA ASP A 480 -4.14 6.92 21.28
C ASP A 480 -5.29 5.98 20.84
N ILE A 481 -5.65 5.04 21.73
CA ILE A 481 -6.68 4.04 21.42
C ILE A 481 -8.04 4.72 21.15
N ASP A 482 -8.33 5.82 21.83
CA ASP A 482 -9.58 6.55 21.70
C ASP A 482 -9.66 7.29 20.36
N THR A 483 -8.62 8.04 19.97
CA THR A 483 -8.52 8.69 18.64
C THR A 483 -8.49 7.67 17.51
N MET A 484 -7.80 6.54 17.67
CA MET A 484 -7.84 5.45 16.69
C MET A 484 -9.26 4.91 16.51
N SER A 485 -9.98 4.65 17.60
CA SER A 485 -11.36 4.15 17.53
C SER A 485 -12.29 5.16 16.87
N ALA A 486 -12.13 6.46 17.17
CA ALA A 486 -12.87 7.54 16.55
C ALA A 486 -12.55 7.66 15.05
N LEU A 487 -11.29 7.49 14.63
CA LEU A 487 -10.88 7.49 13.23
C LEU A 487 -11.49 6.31 12.46
N LEU A 488 -11.42 5.10 13.04
CA LEU A 488 -12.00 3.90 12.42
C LEU A 488 -13.53 4.00 12.30
N GLU A 489 -14.21 4.52 13.33
CA GLU A 489 -15.65 4.78 13.31
C GLU A 489 -16.00 5.84 12.27
N ALA A 490 -15.27 6.96 12.26
CA ALA A 490 -15.45 8.03 11.30
C ALA A 490 -15.29 7.49 9.88
N ARG A 491 -14.26 6.68 9.60
CA ARG A 491 -14.03 6.03 8.29
C ARG A 491 -15.26 5.24 7.82
N GLY A 492 -15.85 4.43 8.71
CA GLY A 492 -17.05 3.64 8.40
C GLY A 492 -18.28 4.50 8.03
N ALA A 493 -18.37 5.71 8.57
CA ALA A 493 -19.48 6.65 8.35
C ALA A 493 -19.39 7.50 7.06
N GLY A 494 -18.28 7.43 6.32
CA GLY A 494 -18.04 8.29 5.15
C GLY A 494 -18.74 7.87 3.85
N PRO A 495 -18.77 8.74 2.82
CA PRO A 495 -19.23 8.39 1.48
C PRO A 495 -18.29 7.31 0.89
N GLY A 496 -18.76 6.06 0.83
CA GLY A 496 -17.93 4.92 0.40
C GLY A 496 -17.49 3.97 1.53
N GLY A 497 -17.96 4.22 2.77
CA GLY A 497 -17.82 3.27 3.88
C GLY A 497 -18.44 1.90 3.59
N LEU A 498 -18.01 0.89 4.36
CA LEU A 498 -18.39 -0.52 4.23
C LEU A 498 -19.91 -0.76 4.28
N SER A 499 -20.66 0.14 4.93
CA SER A 499 -22.11 0.24 4.82
C SER A 499 -22.49 1.18 3.67
N GLY A 500 -22.65 0.63 2.47
CA GLY A 500 -23.25 1.36 1.35
C GLY A 500 -24.61 1.96 1.76
N GLY A 501 -24.64 3.26 2.03
CA GLY A 501 -25.79 3.84 2.72
C GLY A 501 -25.78 5.37 2.80
N GLY A 502 -25.83 6.02 1.64
CA GLY A 502 -26.27 7.41 1.52
C GLY A 502 -25.20 8.46 1.82
N ALA A 503 -24.95 9.32 0.83
CA ALA A 503 -24.32 10.60 1.07
C ALA A 503 -25.09 11.32 2.20
N SER A 504 -24.47 11.48 3.37
CA SER A 504 -25.00 12.34 4.41
C SER A 504 -24.98 13.78 3.88
N VAL A 505 -26.15 14.24 3.45
CA VAL A 505 -26.39 15.64 3.10
C VAL A 505 -26.22 16.46 4.37
N GLY A 506 -25.14 17.24 4.50
CA GLY A 506 -25.05 18.23 5.57
C GLY A 506 -23.67 18.80 5.94
N ALA A 507 -22.56 18.12 5.66
CA ALA A 507 -21.22 18.65 5.84
C ALA A 507 -20.36 18.17 4.66
N SER A 508 -19.50 19.05 4.14
CA SER A 508 -18.47 18.70 3.17
C SER A 508 -17.45 17.77 3.83
N ASN A 509 -17.80 16.49 4.03
CA ASN A 509 -16.88 15.48 4.53
C ASN A 509 -15.95 15.05 3.38
N ASP A 510 -15.17 16.00 2.90
CA ASP A 510 -14.11 15.75 1.94
C ASP A 510 -12.96 15.06 2.67
N ARG A 511 -12.76 13.77 2.36
CA ARG A 511 -11.73 12.92 2.95
C ARG A 511 -10.61 12.60 1.96
N SER A 512 -10.53 13.35 0.87
CA SER A 512 -9.45 13.25 -0.10
C SER A 512 -8.11 13.76 0.45
N HIS A 513 -8.14 14.62 1.49
CA HIS A 513 -6.96 15.24 2.08
C HIS A 513 -6.67 14.74 3.50
N ALA A 514 -5.38 14.70 3.86
CA ALA A 514 -4.90 14.16 5.13
C ALA A 514 -5.42 14.90 6.38
N THR A 515 -5.91 16.13 6.22
CA THR A 515 -6.40 17.02 7.29
C THR A 515 -7.83 16.74 7.72
N TRP A 516 -8.53 15.77 7.12
CA TRP A 516 -9.92 15.47 7.49
C TRP A 516 -10.13 15.13 8.99
N PRO A 517 -9.19 14.46 9.71
CA PRO A 517 -9.36 14.22 11.15
C PRO A 517 -9.36 15.51 11.98
N LEU A 518 -8.67 16.56 11.51
CA LEU A 518 -8.68 17.89 12.12
C LEU A 518 -10.02 18.58 11.89
N THR A 519 -10.55 18.55 10.66
CA THR A 519 -11.85 19.17 10.34
C THR A 519 -13.03 18.51 11.06
N GLU A 520 -12.93 17.20 11.35
CA GLU A 520 -13.94 16.46 12.11
C GLU A 520 -13.74 16.58 13.64
N GLY A 521 -12.69 17.28 14.10
CA GLY A 521 -12.40 17.51 15.51
C GLY A 521 -11.91 16.27 16.27
N ILE A 522 -11.37 15.28 15.57
CA ILE A 522 -10.80 14.06 16.15
C ILE A 522 -9.41 14.34 16.72
N VAL A 523 -8.64 15.19 16.06
CA VAL A 523 -7.24 15.53 16.37
C VAL A 523 -7.10 17.04 16.51
N SER A 524 -6.26 17.51 17.43
CA SER A 524 -5.99 18.96 17.58
C SER A 524 -5.06 19.49 16.48
N LEU A 525 -5.01 20.81 16.28
CA LEU A 525 -4.12 21.44 15.29
C LEU A 525 -2.65 21.06 15.52
N ASP A 526 -2.19 21.10 16.78
CA ASP A 526 -0.81 20.77 17.12
C ASP A 526 -0.48 19.29 16.91
N GLN A 527 -1.42 18.39 17.24
CA GLN A 527 -1.26 16.96 16.94
C GLN A 527 -1.22 16.72 15.42
N MET A 528 -2.06 17.42 14.65
CA MET A 528 -2.11 17.27 13.20
C MET A 528 -0.83 17.77 12.52
N ARG A 529 -0.20 18.85 13.02
CA ARG A 529 1.11 19.34 12.54
C ARG A 529 2.22 18.31 12.67
N ALA A 530 2.23 17.57 13.77
CA ALA A 530 3.20 16.50 13.97
C ALA A 530 2.87 15.23 13.15
N LEU A 531 1.59 14.96 12.86
CA LEU A 531 1.18 13.82 12.05
C LEU A 531 1.33 14.03 10.54
N LEU A 532 1.14 15.25 10.03
CA LEU A 532 1.08 15.56 8.59
C LEU A 532 2.31 15.11 7.76
N PRO A 533 3.56 15.15 8.29
CA PRO A 533 4.72 14.58 7.60
C PRO A 533 4.64 13.07 7.42
N LEU A 534 3.96 12.36 8.32
CA LEU A 534 3.89 10.90 8.36
C LEU A 534 2.67 10.35 7.61
N VAL A 535 1.60 11.14 7.49
CA VAL A 535 0.29 10.67 7.04
C VAL A 535 -0.16 11.30 5.72
N THR A 536 -1.00 10.58 4.99
CA THR A 536 -1.68 10.99 3.76
C THR A 536 -3.13 10.49 3.78
N ALA A 537 -3.99 11.01 2.90
CA ALA A 537 -5.33 10.47 2.66
C ALA A 537 -5.40 9.65 1.36
N GLY A 538 -4.35 9.70 0.55
CA GLY A 538 -4.30 9.12 -0.78
C GLY A 538 -2.97 8.41 -1.06
N GLY A 539 -2.65 8.30 -2.34
CA GLY A 539 -1.45 7.65 -2.85
C GLY A 539 -1.69 7.21 -4.29
N ASP A 540 -0.64 7.23 -5.09
CA ASP A 540 -0.72 7.02 -6.55
C ASP A 540 -0.04 5.72 -6.98
N VAL A 541 0.42 4.93 -6.02
CA VAL A 541 0.88 3.56 -6.26
C VAL A 541 -0.19 2.59 -5.80
N TYR A 542 -0.64 1.74 -6.73
CA TYR A 542 -1.76 0.85 -6.52
C TYR A 542 -1.37 -0.61 -6.72
N ARG A 543 -1.89 -1.48 -5.86
CA ARG A 543 -1.83 -2.93 -5.97
C ARG A 543 -3.18 -3.51 -6.35
N ALA A 544 -3.14 -4.54 -7.18
CA ALA A 544 -4.32 -5.33 -7.49
C ALA A 544 -3.96 -6.78 -7.78
N GLN A 545 -4.89 -7.69 -7.47
CA GLN A 545 -4.88 -9.02 -8.04
C GLN A 545 -5.83 -9.06 -9.23
N VAL A 546 -5.29 -9.41 -10.40
CA VAL A 546 -6.03 -9.54 -11.64
C VAL A 546 -6.21 -11.01 -11.96
N ILE A 547 -7.45 -11.44 -12.13
CA ILE A 547 -7.82 -12.80 -12.52
C ILE A 547 -8.44 -12.75 -13.91
N GLY A 548 -7.72 -13.27 -14.90
CA GLY A 548 -8.24 -13.51 -16.24
C GLY A 548 -8.78 -14.93 -16.32
N PHE A 549 -10.02 -15.11 -16.77
CA PHE A 549 -10.64 -16.43 -16.83
C PHE A 549 -11.53 -16.60 -18.06
N ASP A 550 -11.69 -17.85 -18.44
CA ASP A 550 -12.65 -18.28 -19.44
C ASP A 550 -13.87 -18.87 -18.73
N GLU A 551 -15.05 -18.31 -19.00
CA GLU A 551 -16.31 -18.76 -18.41
C GLU A 551 -16.70 -20.18 -18.84
N SER A 552 -16.26 -20.62 -20.03
CA SER A 552 -16.63 -21.92 -20.59
C SER A 552 -15.76 -23.08 -20.08
N SER A 553 -14.44 -22.93 -20.09
CA SER A 553 -13.50 -23.93 -19.57
C SER A 553 -13.29 -23.84 -18.06
N GLY A 554 -13.57 -22.68 -17.45
CA GLY A 554 -13.31 -22.39 -16.04
C GLY A 554 -11.83 -22.23 -15.70
N LEU A 555 -10.95 -22.29 -16.70
CA LEU A 555 -9.53 -22.03 -16.58
C LEU A 555 -9.29 -20.55 -16.27
N ALA A 556 -8.27 -20.30 -15.45
CA ALA A 556 -7.94 -18.96 -15.02
C ALA A 556 -6.43 -18.77 -14.87
N ALA A 557 -5.99 -17.54 -15.12
CA ALA A 557 -4.66 -17.04 -14.77
C ALA A 557 -4.83 -15.95 -13.71
N ARG A 558 -3.95 -15.94 -12.72
CA ARG A 558 -3.94 -14.95 -11.64
C ARG A 558 -2.58 -14.26 -11.60
N GLY A 559 -2.61 -12.94 -11.58
CA GLY A 559 -1.44 -12.09 -11.45
C GLY A 559 -1.67 -11.07 -10.35
N GLU A 560 -0.61 -10.77 -9.61
CA GLU A 560 -0.56 -9.61 -8.73
C GLU A 560 0.29 -8.55 -9.41
N VAL A 561 -0.21 -7.32 -9.43
CA VAL A 561 0.43 -6.20 -10.10
C VAL A 561 0.50 -5.01 -9.17
N ILE A 562 1.63 -4.29 -9.21
CA ILE A 562 1.81 -2.99 -8.59
C ILE A 562 2.05 -1.99 -9.71
N ILE A 563 1.18 -0.99 -9.79
CA ILE A 563 1.19 0.05 -10.81
C ILE A 563 1.48 1.37 -10.10
N ASP A 564 2.52 2.02 -10.56
CA ASP A 564 2.88 3.37 -10.13
C ASP A 564 2.30 4.37 -11.12
N ALA A 565 1.38 5.19 -10.62
CA ALA A 565 0.69 6.24 -11.35
C ALA A 565 1.13 7.65 -10.92
N THR A 566 2.31 7.80 -10.30
CA THR A 566 2.86 9.14 -10.03
C THR A 566 3.11 9.92 -11.32
N ASP A 567 3.40 9.24 -12.43
CA ASP A 567 3.30 9.82 -13.78
C ASP A 567 1.89 9.55 -14.33
N THR A 568 1.03 10.56 -14.25
CA THR A 568 -0.37 10.48 -14.73
C THR A 568 -0.47 10.25 -16.23
N THR A 569 0.57 10.60 -17.01
CA THR A 569 0.54 10.42 -18.46
C THR A 569 0.73 8.96 -18.85
N ASN A 570 1.55 8.22 -18.10
CA ASN A 570 1.84 6.82 -18.40
C ASN A 570 2.12 6.01 -17.12
N PRO A 571 1.06 5.54 -16.44
CA PRO A 571 1.20 4.65 -15.30
C PRO A 571 2.04 3.41 -15.64
N ARG A 572 3.07 3.14 -14.84
CA ARG A 572 4.06 2.08 -15.09
C ARG A 572 3.80 0.87 -14.20
N VAL A 573 3.92 -0.33 -14.76
CA VAL A 573 3.92 -1.56 -13.96
C VAL A 573 5.31 -1.71 -13.34
N VAL A 574 5.41 -1.54 -12.02
CA VAL A 574 6.69 -1.63 -11.28
C VAL A 574 6.97 -3.07 -10.87
N ALA A 575 5.95 -3.79 -10.42
CA ALA A 575 6.05 -5.19 -10.06
C ALA A 575 4.92 -6.00 -10.67
N PHE A 576 5.25 -7.19 -11.17
CA PHE A 576 4.30 -8.17 -11.65
C PHE A 576 4.68 -9.55 -11.15
N ARG A 577 3.72 -10.25 -10.54
CA ARG A 577 3.90 -11.59 -10.00
C ARG A 577 2.84 -12.54 -10.53
N ASN A 578 3.29 -13.66 -11.07
CA ASN A 578 2.39 -14.71 -11.54
C ASN A 578 2.00 -15.66 -10.40
N LEU A 579 0.72 -15.60 -9.99
CA LEU A 579 0.12 -16.43 -8.94
C LEU A 579 -0.69 -17.61 -9.51
N THR A 580 -0.64 -17.84 -10.82
CA THR A 580 -1.41 -18.91 -11.49
C THR A 580 -1.08 -20.31 -10.94
N HIS A 581 0.16 -20.52 -10.49
CA HIS A 581 0.59 -21.79 -9.89
C HIS A 581 -0.07 -22.10 -8.54
N LEU A 582 -0.59 -21.08 -7.84
CA LEU A 582 -1.37 -21.22 -6.61
C LEU A 582 -2.87 -21.44 -6.89
N GLY A 583 -3.25 -21.56 -8.17
CA GLY A 583 -4.64 -21.69 -8.60
C GLY A 583 -5.36 -20.36 -8.71
N ARG A 584 -6.69 -20.45 -8.90
CA ARG A 584 -7.57 -19.30 -9.15
C ARG A 584 -7.83 -18.43 -7.91
N GLY A 585 -7.67 -18.98 -6.71
CA GLY A 585 -7.90 -18.30 -5.42
C GLY A 585 -9.37 -18.05 -5.06
N PHE A 586 -10.24 -17.82 -6.05
CA PHE A 586 -11.66 -17.49 -5.85
C PHE A 586 -12.59 -18.38 -6.66
N ASP A 587 -13.86 -18.47 -6.26
CA ASP A 587 -14.91 -19.11 -7.05
C ASP A 587 -15.34 -18.25 -8.25
N LEU A 588 -15.81 -18.86 -9.34
CA LEU A 588 -16.27 -18.15 -10.55
C LEU A 588 -17.46 -17.23 -10.26
N SER A 589 -18.32 -17.62 -9.33
CA SER A 589 -19.47 -16.83 -8.89
C SER A 589 -19.06 -15.47 -8.31
N VAL A 590 -17.97 -15.46 -7.54
CA VAL A 590 -17.35 -14.27 -6.98
C VAL A 590 -16.79 -13.40 -8.10
N LEU A 591 -16.02 -14.01 -9.01
CA LEU A 591 -15.41 -13.32 -10.16
C LEU A 591 -16.44 -12.80 -11.19
N GLY A 592 -17.74 -13.04 -11.00
CA GLY A 592 -18.79 -12.56 -11.90
C GLY A 592 -18.97 -13.41 -13.16
N GLY A 593 -18.42 -14.63 -13.17
CA GLY A 593 -18.80 -15.67 -14.13
C GLY A 593 -20.12 -16.32 -13.74
N MET A 594 -20.95 -16.71 -14.72
CA MET A 594 -22.13 -17.51 -14.45
C MET A 594 -21.70 -18.92 -14.03
N ALA A 595 -21.89 -19.25 -12.75
CA ALA A 595 -21.78 -20.62 -12.27
C ALA A 595 -22.95 -21.46 -12.81
N GLY A 596 -22.83 -21.97 -14.04
CA GLY A 596 -23.79 -22.93 -14.56
C GLY A 596 -23.93 -22.93 -16.08
N LEU A 597 -23.10 -23.74 -16.74
CA LEU A 597 -23.46 -24.67 -17.83
C LEU A 597 -22.18 -25.38 -18.32
N ALA A 598 -21.41 -25.98 -17.41
CA ALA A 598 -20.57 -27.11 -17.81
C ALA A 598 -21.53 -28.26 -18.14
N THR A 599 -22.07 -28.27 -19.36
CA THR A 599 -22.69 -29.46 -19.90
C THR A 599 -21.61 -30.54 -19.94
N PRO A 600 -21.82 -31.71 -19.32
CA PRO A 600 -20.94 -32.84 -19.59
C PRO A 600 -21.12 -33.17 -21.08
N GLN A 601 -20.14 -32.81 -21.91
CA GLN A 601 -20.06 -33.36 -23.25
C GLN A 601 -19.69 -34.84 -23.09
N ASN A 602 -20.72 -35.68 -23.26
CA ASN A 602 -20.61 -37.12 -23.49
C ASN A 602 -20.05 -37.40 -24.88
#